data_AF-A0A8D8KEW1-F1
#
_entry.id   AF-A0A8D8KEW1-F1
#
_cell.length_a   1.000
_cell.length_b   1.000
_cell.length_c   1.000
_cell.angle_alpha   90.00
_cell.angle_beta   90.00
_cell.angle_gamma   90.00
#
_symmetry.space_group_name_H-M   'P 1'
#
loop_
_entity.id
_entity.type
_entity.pdbx_description
1 polymer ?
#
loop_
_entity_poly.entity_id
_entity_poly.type
_entity_poly.pdbx_seq_one_letter_code
_entity_poly.pdbx_strand_id
1 'polypeptide(L)'
;SVPFNLNIQILPINDEVPQVVTNTGMHMWIGGKSMIQSSDLMVQDYDTAPENLTFYVQQMSGGYVALKDSYSRKIHSFSQLDINQNLVYFIHDSSNQNGKIVFYVTDG
;
A
#
# COMPACT_ATOMS: atom_id res chain seq x y z
N SER A 1 -40.76 -24.42 -31.39
CA SER A 1 -39.97 -24.13 -30.17
C SER A 1 -39.68 -22.65 -30.09
N VAL A 2 -39.65 -22.09 -28.88
CA VAL A 2 -39.32 -20.67 -28.65
C VAL A 2 -37.87 -20.61 -28.14
N PRO A 3 -37.00 -19.73 -28.68
CA PRO A 3 -35.62 -19.63 -28.21
C PRO A 3 -35.55 -19.04 -26.81
N PHE A 4 -34.53 -19.44 -26.04
CA PHE A 4 -34.18 -18.84 -24.76
C PHE A 4 -32.70 -18.45 -24.76
N ASN A 5 -32.34 -17.46 -23.96
CA ASN A 5 -30.96 -17.06 -23.75
C ASN A 5 -30.40 -17.81 -22.52
N LEU A 6 -29.32 -18.56 -22.73
CA LEU A 6 -28.54 -19.12 -21.64
C LEU A 6 -27.55 -18.05 -21.16
N ASN A 7 -27.69 -17.64 -19.90
CA ASN A 7 -26.68 -16.81 -19.24
C ASN A 7 -25.71 -17.73 -18.50
N ILE A 8 -24.44 -17.73 -18.92
CA ILE A 8 -23.37 -18.47 -18.26
C ILE A 8 -22.51 -17.45 -17.51
N GLN A 9 -22.44 -17.59 -16.19
CA GLN A 9 -21.59 -16.77 -15.33
C GLN A 9 -20.41 -17.61 -14.83
N ILE A 10 -19.20 -17.07 -15.01
CA ILE A 10 -17.98 -17.61 -14.41
C ILE A 10 -17.58 -16.64 -13.29
N LEU A 11 -17.40 -17.16 -12.08
CA LEU A 11 -16.89 -16.37 -10.96
C LEU A 11 -15.38 -16.55 -10.90
N PRO A 12 -14.60 -15.45 -10.76
CA PRO A 12 -13.17 -15.56 -10.54
C PRO A 12 -12.89 -16.16 -9.15
N ILE A 13 -11.73 -16.79 -9.02
CA ILE A 13 -11.14 -17.24 -7.76
C ILE A 13 -9.89 -16.36 -7.56
N ASN A 14 -9.64 -15.92 -6.33
CA ASN A 14 -8.35 -15.34 -5.94
C ASN A 14 -7.38 -16.51 -5.71
N ASP A 15 -6.53 -16.78 -6.69
CA ASP A 15 -5.61 -17.92 -6.70
C ASP A 15 -4.12 -17.54 -6.84
N GLU A 16 -3.83 -16.24 -7.00
CA GLU A 16 -2.48 -15.70 -6.94
C GLU A 16 -2.18 -15.12 -5.54
N VAL A 17 -0.91 -14.79 -5.28
CA VAL A 17 -0.51 -14.15 -4.01
C VAL A 17 0.24 -12.85 -4.29
N PRO A 18 0.06 -11.80 -3.46
CA PRO A 18 0.68 -10.51 -3.70
C PRO A 18 2.21 -10.57 -3.80
N GLN A 19 2.76 -9.99 -4.86
CA GLN A 19 4.19 -9.96 -5.16
C GLN A 19 4.77 -8.55 -4.97
N VAL A 20 5.90 -8.45 -4.27
CA VAL A 20 6.66 -7.19 -4.17
C VAL A 20 7.43 -6.96 -5.47
N VAL A 21 7.04 -5.91 -6.19
CA VAL A 21 7.68 -5.50 -7.46
C VAL A 21 8.84 -4.54 -7.20
N THR A 22 8.72 -3.64 -6.23
CA THR A 22 9.76 -2.67 -5.90
C THR A 22 9.78 -2.41 -4.40
N ASN A 23 10.99 -2.35 -3.84
CA ASN A 23 11.26 -1.96 -2.45
C ASN A 23 12.68 -1.39 -2.35
N THR A 24 12.84 -0.16 -2.85
CA THR A 24 14.13 0.54 -2.81
C THR A 24 14.28 1.35 -1.52
N GLY A 25 13.18 1.59 -0.81
CA GLY A 25 13.14 2.49 0.33
C GLY A 25 13.21 3.95 -0.12
N MET A 26 13.55 4.87 0.79
CA MET A 26 13.62 6.30 0.49
C MET A 26 14.74 6.97 1.29
N HIS A 27 15.28 8.05 0.72
CA HIS A 27 16.14 8.99 1.46
C HIS A 27 15.31 10.19 1.91
N MET A 28 15.50 10.60 3.17
CA MET A 28 14.81 11.77 3.72
C MET A 28 15.61 12.43 4.84
N TRP A 29 15.24 13.67 5.14
CA TRP A 29 15.81 14.44 6.24
C TRP A 29 15.18 14.06 7.58
N ILE A 30 15.97 14.13 8.66
CA ILE A 30 15.48 14.06 10.04
C ILE A 30 14.44 15.17 10.27
N GLY A 31 13.31 14.83 10.89
CA GLY A 31 12.16 15.71 11.10
C GLY A 31 11.38 16.06 9.81
N GLY A 32 11.80 15.50 8.68
CA GLY A 32 11.17 15.72 7.38
C GLY A 32 9.92 14.87 7.16
N LYS A 33 9.26 15.15 6.05
CA LYS A 33 8.18 14.34 5.49
C LYS A 33 8.54 13.95 4.05
N SER A 34 8.33 12.69 3.71
CA SER A 34 8.56 12.17 2.36
C SER A 34 7.37 11.34 1.91
N MET A 35 7.00 11.51 0.65
CA MET A 35 5.96 10.71 -0.01
C MET A 35 6.52 9.35 -0.35
N ILE A 36 5.75 8.29 -0.09
CA ILE A 36 6.06 6.93 -0.57
C ILE A 36 5.48 6.80 -1.98
N GLN A 37 6.34 6.71 -3.00
CA GLN A 37 5.93 6.56 -4.39
C GLN A 37 6.05 5.10 -4.85
N SER A 38 5.41 4.75 -5.97
CA SER A 38 5.53 3.40 -6.56
C SER A 38 6.97 3.05 -6.97
N SER A 39 7.85 4.03 -7.18
CA SER A 39 9.28 3.81 -7.40
C SER A 39 10.04 3.37 -6.14
N ASP A 40 9.44 3.62 -4.97
CA ASP A 40 10.02 3.35 -3.67
C ASP A 40 9.50 2.02 -3.12
N LEU A 41 8.18 1.81 -3.26
CA LEU A 41 7.46 0.63 -2.80
C LEU A 41 6.28 0.31 -3.73
N MET A 42 6.25 -0.91 -4.25
CA MET A 42 5.15 -1.37 -5.10
C MET A 42 4.91 -2.87 -4.92
N VAL A 43 3.66 -3.24 -4.71
CA VAL A 43 3.15 -4.60 -4.72
C VAL A 43 2.11 -4.72 -5.84
N GLN A 44 2.10 -5.87 -6.50
CA GLN A 44 1.10 -6.22 -7.50
C GLN A 44 0.57 -7.62 -7.22
N ASP A 45 -0.65 -7.82 -7.67
CA ASP A 45 -1.31 -9.11 -7.74
C ASP A 45 -2.07 -9.15 -9.07
N TYR A 46 -2.12 -10.32 -9.72
CA TYR A 46 -2.71 -10.45 -11.05
C TYR A 46 -4.23 -10.54 -11.03
N ASP A 47 -4.82 -11.04 -9.94
CA ASP A 47 -6.26 -11.18 -9.80
C ASP A 47 -6.86 -10.13 -8.85
N THR A 48 -6.02 -9.46 -8.05
CA THR A 48 -6.45 -8.47 -7.07
C THR A 48 -6.11 -7.03 -7.50
N ALA A 49 -7.15 -6.18 -7.56
CA ALA A 49 -7.01 -4.77 -7.92
C ALA A 49 -6.24 -3.96 -6.85
N PRO A 50 -5.50 -2.88 -7.23
CA PRO A 50 -4.66 -2.11 -6.30
C PRO A 50 -5.40 -1.51 -5.09
N GLU A 51 -6.68 -1.20 -5.21
CA GLU A 51 -7.54 -0.72 -4.12
C GLU A 51 -7.79 -1.77 -3.03
N ASN A 52 -7.67 -3.05 -3.38
CA ASN A 52 -7.89 -4.18 -2.46
C ASN A 52 -6.58 -4.75 -1.89
N LEU A 53 -5.42 -4.39 -2.47
CA LEU A 53 -4.11 -4.72 -1.94
C LEU A 53 -3.76 -3.79 -0.77
N THR A 54 -3.85 -4.29 0.46
CA THR A 54 -3.70 -3.50 1.67
C THR A 54 -2.37 -3.78 2.36
N PHE A 55 -1.57 -2.74 2.57
CA PHE A 55 -0.40 -2.75 3.44
C PHE A 55 -0.84 -2.53 4.89
N TYR A 56 -0.37 -3.38 5.80
CA TYR A 56 -0.53 -3.22 7.24
C TYR A 56 0.81 -3.00 7.93
N VAL A 57 0.92 -1.92 8.71
CA VAL A 57 2.11 -1.59 9.49
C VAL A 57 2.24 -2.55 10.66
N GLN A 58 3.16 -3.50 10.58
CA GLN A 58 3.46 -4.44 11.65
C GLN A 58 4.37 -3.82 12.71
N GLN A 59 5.43 -3.14 12.29
CA GLN A 59 6.38 -2.46 13.17
C GLN A 59 6.84 -1.17 12.52
N MET A 60 7.12 -0.16 13.34
CA MET A 60 7.56 1.13 12.87
C MET A 60 8.41 1.85 13.92
N SER A 61 9.45 2.55 13.49
CA SER A 61 10.35 3.32 14.34
C SER A 61 10.87 4.57 13.63
N GLY A 62 11.29 5.58 14.40
CA GLY A 62 11.83 6.85 13.88
C GLY A 62 10.80 7.73 13.17
N GLY A 63 9.50 7.46 13.32
CA GLY A 63 8.45 8.20 12.62
C GLY A 63 7.12 7.46 12.53
N TYR A 64 6.24 7.94 11.66
CA TYR A 64 4.95 7.34 11.40
C TYR A 64 4.46 7.54 9.95
N VAL A 65 3.54 6.70 9.51
CA VAL A 65 2.84 6.88 8.23
C VAL A 65 1.60 7.76 8.42
N ALA A 66 1.33 8.64 7.47
CA ALA A 66 0.14 9.48 7.41
C ALA A 66 -0.34 9.65 5.96
N LEU A 67 -1.60 10.07 5.80
CA LEU A 67 -2.13 10.46 4.50
C LEU A 67 -1.82 11.93 4.20
N LYS A 68 -1.75 12.25 2.91
CA LYS A 68 -1.68 13.60 2.37
C LYS A 68 -2.77 14.47 2.99
N ASP A 69 -2.40 15.71 3.32
CA ASP A 69 -3.27 16.72 3.94
C ASP A 69 -3.84 16.34 5.32
N SER A 70 -3.44 15.20 5.88
CA SER A 70 -3.78 14.73 7.23
C SER A 70 -2.54 14.27 8.00
N TYR A 71 -1.42 15.00 7.86
CA TYR A 71 -0.10 14.59 8.38
C TYR A 71 -0.04 14.40 9.90
N SER A 72 -0.97 14.97 10.68
CA SER A 72 -1.03 14.74 12.13
C SER A 72 -1.71 13.42 12.52
N ARG A 73 -2.44 12.81 11.58
CA ARG A 73 -3.17 11.56 11.79
C ARG A 73 -2.31 10.38 11.36
N LYS A 74 -1.84 9.63 12.36
CA LYS A 74 -1.14 8.37 12.15
C LYS A 74 -2.11 7.33 11.57
N ILE A 75 -1.64 6.59 10.56
CA ILE A 75 -2.38 5.46 9.99
C ILE A 75 -1.56 4.18 10.17
N HIS A 76 -2.26 3.04 10.22
CA HIS A 76 -1.66 1.71 10.34
C HIS A 76 -1.89 0.84 9.10
N SER A 77 -2.64 1.33 8.13
CA SER A 77 -2.85 0.68 6.85
C SER A 77 -3.15 1.69 5.75
N PHE A 78 -2.89 1.27 4.51
CA PHE A 78 -3.20 1.97 3.26
C PHE A 78 -3.17 0.95 2.11
N SER A 79 -3.78 1.29 0.98
CA SER A 79 -3.83 0.45 -0.22
C SER A 79 -2.67 0.72 -1.18
N GLN A 80 -2.41 -0.20 -2.12
CA GLN A 80 -1.51 0.07 -3.24
C GLN A 80 -2.04 1.24 -4.10
N LEU A 81 -3.37 1.40 -4.20
CA LEU A 81 -3.96 2.56 -4.87
C LEU A 81 -3.57 3.89 -4.19
N ASP A 82 -3.50 3.94 -2.86
CA ASP A 82 -3.09 5.15 -2.13
C ASP A 82 -1.64 5.56 -2.47
N ILE A 83 -0.73 4.59 -2.62
CA ILE A 83 0.63 4.85 -3.11
C ILE A 83 0.57 5.38 -4.55
N ASN A 84 -0.18 4.70 -5.44
CA ASN A 84 -0.28 5.08 -6.85
C ASN A 84 -0.87 6.49 -7.03
N GLN A 85 -1.72 6.92 -6.10
CA GLN A 85 -2.32 8.26 -6.07
C GLN A 85 -1.49 9.30 -5.30
N ASN A 86 -0.27 8.94 -4.87
CA ASN A 86 0.65 9.85 -4.17
C ASN A 86 0.07 10.39 -2.85
N LEU A 87 -0.69 9.54 -2.13
CA LEU A 87 -1.39 9.93 -0.91
C LEU A 87 -0.65 9.52 0.37
N VAL A 88 0.31 8.60 0.29
CA VAL A 88 0.97 8.03 1.47
C VAL A 88 2.28 8.74 1.76
N TYR A 89 2.49 9.14 3.01
CA TYR A 89 3.69 9.83 3.47
C TYR A 89 4.26 9.15 4.72
N PHE A 90 5.58 9.13 4.82
CA PHE A 90 6.28 8.90 6.08
C PHE A 90 6.73 10.23 6.69
N ILE A 91 6.48 10.39 7.99
CA ILE A 91 6.81 11.57 8.78
C ILE A 91 7.84 11.16 9.82
N HIS A 92 9.03 11.73 9.75
CA HIS A 92 10.11 11.46 10.70
C HIS A 92 9.90 12.24 12.01
N ASP A 93 10.09 11.61 13.16
CA ASP A 93 9.75 12.18 14.48
C ASP A 93 10.82 13.11 15.08
N SER A 94 11.83 13.49 14.31
CA SER A 94 12.99 14.30 14.72
C SER A 94 13.91 13.65 15.75
N SER A 95 13.74 12.36 16.06
CA SER A 95 14.72 11.60 16.84
C SER A 95 16.03 11.40 16.05
N ASN A 96 17.11 11.00 16.73
CA ASN A 96 18.33 10.59 16.04
C ASN A 96 18.26 9.14 15.50
N GLN A 97 17.06 8.57 15.37
CA GLN A 97 16.83 7.23 14.87
C GLN A 97 16.47 7.25 13.38
N ASN A 98 17.01 6.32 12.59
CA ASN A 98 16.56 6.13 11.21
C ASN A 98 15.09 5.64 11.17
N GLY A 99 14.35 6.08 10.17
CA GLY A 99 13.02 5.54 9.89
C GLY A 99 13.10 4.07 9.49
N LYS A 100 12.24 3.23 10.08
CA LYS A 100 12.04 1.83 9.65
C LYS A 100 10.57 1.50 9.70
N ILE A 101 10.08 0.82 8.68
CA ILE A 101 8.71 0.30 8.63
C ILE A 101 8.77 -1.16 8.19
N VAL A 102 7.97 -2.00 8.83
CA VAL A 102 7.75 -3.40 8.43
C VAL A 102 6.29 -3.52 8.08
N PHE A 103 6.00 -3.99 6.87
CA PHE A 103 4.65 -4.22 6.39
C PHE A 103 4.39 -5.71 6.20
N TYR A 104 3.13 -6.11 6.36
CA TYR A 104 2.59 -7.25 5.63
C TYR A 104 1.57 -6.73 4.61
N VAL A 105 1.39 -7.47 3.53
CA VAL A 105 0.42 -7.13 2.47
C VAL A 105 -0.54 -8.28 2.30
N THR A 106 -1.82 -7.95 2.14
CA THR A 106 -2.91 -8.89 1.96
C THR A 106 -3.93 -8.30 1.00
N ASP A 107 -4.59 -9.19 0.29
CA ASP A 107 -5.64 -9.03 -0.71
C ASP A 107 -7.03 -9.43 -0.19
N GLY A 108 -7.14 -10.02 1.02
CA GLY A 108 -8.39 -10.45 1.64
C GLY A 108 -8.21 -11.44 2.80
#